data_AF-A0A947AMG9-F1
#
_entry.id   AF-A0A947AMG9-F1
#
_cell.length_a   1.000
_cell.length_b   1.000
_cell.length_c   1.000
_cell.angle_alpha   90.00
_cell.angle_beta   90.00
_cell.angle_gamma   90.00
#
_symmetry.space_group_name_H-M   'P 1'
#
loop_
_entity.id
_entity.type
_entity.pdbx_description
1 polymer ?
#
loop_
_entity_poly.entity_id
_entity_poly.type
_entity_poly.pdbx_seq_one_letter_code
_entity_poly.pdbx_strand_id
1 'polypeptide(L)'
;MELLAPVGSLDHFGAAVEAGADGVYFGAPGFNARNPARELRFEEIRAMAAHCRTNGLTFYVALNSLVREEELPRLVSTLAELETIAPSALIVQDLGVIELAKRYFPTLTLHGSTLMFAHSSAGVEALATLGCSRVVLARELTIAEIERIIHKSSVEIEIFIHGAMCFSYSGGCLFSSYHGGKSGLRGNCVQPCRRKYTVTSTAAKKKKGPARAAYYFSMNDLEGIDLVEEFNRIGVSSLKIEGRLRSVNYVEQVVRAYRMVMDARPEERDETRAEAKALVTSALGRKSSTGFFLGERSKGIIAPHHSGNIGTYCGRISTIDNEGTSCWGHIRTKHQPVKGDRFRLHDEKSGERVGFTLKD
;
A
#
# COMPACT_ATOMS: atom_id res chain seq x y z
N MET A 1 10.14 -10.06 -14.31
CA MET A 1 9.74 -9.36 -13.06
C MET A 1 8.23 -9.40 -12.99
N GLU A 2 7.67 -9.88 -11.88
CA GLU A 2 6.21 -10.01 -11.65
C GLU A 2 5.57 -8.68 -11.24
N LEU A 3 4.35 -8.38 -11.71
CA LEU A 3 3.47 -7.35 -11.17
C LEU A 3 2.39 -7.96 -10.28
N LEU A 4 2.52 -7.74 -8.96
CA LEU A 4 1.67 -8.34 -7.94
C LEU A 4 0.60 -7.37 -7.42
N ALA A 5 -0.66 -7.68 -7.69
CA ALA A 5 -1.81 -6.82 -7.38
C ALA A 5 -2.57 -7.20 -6.09
N PRO A 6 -3.05 -6.22 -5.31
CA PRO A 6 -3.83 -6.45 -4.09
C PRO A 6 -5.30 -6.75 -4.38
N VAL A 7 -5.84 -7.78 -3.73
CA VAL A 7 -7.25 -8.16 -3.85
C VAL A 7 -7.95 -8.12 -2.49
N GLY A 8 -9.01 -7.31 -2.40
CA GLY A 8 -9.87 -7.18 -1.21
C GLY A 8 -11.29 -7.77 -1.38
N SER A 9 -11.74 -7.98 -2.62
CA SER A 9 -13.02 -8.59 -2.99
C SER A 9 -12.92 -9.24 -4.37
N LEU A 10 -13.95 -9.96 -4.80
CA LEU A 10 -14.04 -10.52 -6.17
C LEU A 10 -13.97 -9.42 -7.26
N ASP A 11 -14.55 -8.24 -7.01
CA ASP A 11 -14.45 -7.13 -7.96
C ASP A 11 -13.02 -6.61 -8.10
N HIS A 12 -12.26 -6.55 -6.99
CA HIS A 12 -10.84 -6.21 -7.05
C HIS A 12 -10.04 -7.25 -7.82
N PHE A 13 -10.42 -8.54 -7.72
CA PHE A 13 -9.79 -9.61 -8.47
C PHE A 13 -10.00 -9.42 -9.97
N GLY A 14 -11.24 -9.25 -10.42
CA GLY A 14 -11.56 -8.99 -11.83
C GLY A 14 -10.79 -7.77 -12.37
N ALA A 15 -10.86 -6.65 -11.65
CA ALA A 15 -10.16 -5.42 -12.04
C ALA A 15 -8.62 -5.57 -12.11
N ALA A 16 -8.01 -6.32 -11.17
CA ALA A 16 -6.57 -6.55 -11.20
C ALA A 16 -6.14 -7.43 -12.38
N VAL A 17 -6.89 -8.50 -12.67
CA VAL A 17 -6.61 -9.42 -13.78
C VAL A 17 -6.78 -8.70 -15.11
N GLU A 18 -7.90 -7.99 -15.32
CA GLU A 18 -8.19 -7.24 -16.54
C GLU A 18 -7.21 -6.08 -16.79
N ALA A 19 -6.64 -5.52 -15.72
CA ALA A 19 -5.61 -4.49 -15.81
C ALA A 19 -4.20 -5.04 -16.11
N GLY A 20 -4.03 -6.37 -16.14
CA GLY A 20 -2.79 -7.03 -16.53
C GLY A 20 -1.85 -7.37 -15.36
N ALA A 21 -2.37 -7.70 -14.18
CA ALA A 21 -1.55 -8.27 -13.11
C ALA A 21 -1.01 -9.65 -13.52
N ASP A 22 0.27 -9.95 -13.22
CA ASP A 22 0.83 -11.31 -13.38
C ASP A 22 0.37 -12.22 -12.22
N GLY A 23 0.20 -11.61 -11.05
CA GLY A 23 -0.19 -12.28 -9.83
C GLY A 23 -1.10 -11.45 -8.95
N VAL A 24 -1.85 -12.12 -8.08
CA VAL A 24 -2.70 -11.45 -7.09
C VAL A 24 -2.38 -11.90 -5.67
N TYR A 25 -2.62 -11.04 -4.68
CA TYR A 25 -2.59 -11.46 -3.28
C TYR A 25 -3.79 -10.96 -2.49
N PHE A 26 -4.30 -11.83 -1.62
CA PHE A 26 -5.43 -11.54 -0.73
C PHE A 26 -5.12 -11.99 0.71
N GLY A 27 -5.97 -11.63 1.67
CA GLY A 27 -5.76 -11.97 3.08
C GLY A 27 -6.33 -13.33 3.45
N ALA A 28 -5.60 -14.10 4.26
CA ALA A 28 -6.16 -15.25 4.96
C ALA A 28 -7.28 -14.78 5.91
N PRO A 29 -8.47 -15.42 5.89
CA PRO A 29 -9.57 -15.06 6.79
C PRO A 29 -9.11 -15.11 8.26
N GLY A 30 -9.33 -14.05 9.03
CA GLY A 30 -8.97 -13.95 10.44
C GLY A 30 -7.47 -13.86 10.78
N PHE A 31 -6.55 -14.04 9.81
CA PHE A 31 -5.11 -14.16 10.07
C PHE A 31 -4.22 -13.25 9.19
N ASN A 32 -4.78 -12.13 8.71
CA ASN A 32 -4.04 -11.19 7.87
C ASN A 32 -4.00 -9.76 8.46
N ALA A 33 -2.93 -9.02 8.18
CA ALA A 33 -2.69 -7.70 8.79
C ALA A 33 -3.52 -6.54 8.17
N ARG A 34 -4.73 -6.84 7.69
CA ARG A 34 -5.75 -5.88 7.28
C ARG A 34 -7.10 -6.38 7.80
N ASN A 35 -7.86 -5.50 8.43
CA ASN A 35 -9.22 -5.78 8.87
C ASN A 35 -10.21 -5.09 7.93
N PRO A 36 -10.62 -5.73 6.80
CA PRO A 36 -11.66 -5.19 5.93
C PRO A 36 -13.02 -5.23 6.61
N ALA A 37 -13.99 -4.47 6.10
CA ALA A 37 -15.38 -4.55 6.59
C ALA A 37 -16.01 -5.93 6.35
N ARG A 38 -15.56 -6.64 5.31
CA ARG A 38 -15.92 -8.02 5.00
C ARG A 38 -14.65 -8.78 4.60
N GLU A 39 -14.38 -9.90 5.25
CA GLU A 39 -13.31 -10.80 4.83
C GLU A 39 -13.78 -11.70 3.67
N LEU A 40 -12.82 -12.12 2.83
CA LEU A 40 -13.06 -13.14 1.81
C LEU A 40 -13.35 -14.47 2.49
N ARG A 41 -14.31 -15.23 1.96
CA ARG A 41 -14.55 -16.60 2.41
C ARG A 41 -13.67 -17.59 1.64
N PHE A 42 -13.47 -18.79 2.20
CA PHE A 42 -12.66 -19.82 1.53
C PHE A 42 -13.23 -20.24 0.19
N GLU A 43 -14.55 -20.22 0.00
CA GLU A 43 -15.18 -20.53 -1.29
C GLU A 43 -14.80 -19.49 -2.36
N GLU A 44 -14.72 -18.22 -1.98
CA GLU A 44 -14.31 -17.13 -2.87
C GLU A 44 -12.82 -17.24 -3.22
N ILE A 45 -12.00 -17.60 -2.22
CA ILE A 45 -10.57 -17.90 -2.43
C ILE A 45 -10.40 -19.08 -3.39
N ARG A 46 -11.15 -20.17 -3.22
CA ARG A 46 -11.11 -21.34 -4.11
C ARG A 46 -11.50 -20.98 -5.55
N ALA A 47 -12.53 -20.15 -5.72
CA ALA A 47 -12.95 -19.68 -7.04
C ALA A 47 -11.85 -18.85 -7.72
N MET A 48 -11.26 -17.89 -7.02
CA MET A 48 -10.15 -17.10 -7.56
C MET A 48 -8.92 -17.98 -7.86
N ALA A 49 -8.58 -18.92 -6.98
CA ALA A 49 -7.48 -19.85 -7.17
C ALA A 49 -7.66 -20.72 -8.43
N ALA A 50 -8.88 -21.21 -8.68
CA ALA A 50 -9.19 -21.96 -9.89
C ALA A 50 -9.04 -21.10 -11.16
N HIS A 51 -9.48 -19.84 -11.11
CA HIS A 51 -9.28 -18.90 -12.21
C HIS A 51 -7.81 -18.62 -12.47
N CYS A 52 -7.01 -18.38 -11.43
CA CYS A 52 -5.57 -18.11 -11.56
C CYS A 52 -4.86 -19.29 -12.23
N ARG A 53 -5.11 -20.52 -11.76
CA ARG A 53 -4.52 -21.74 -12.36
C ARG A 53 -4.89 -21.91 -13.83
N THR A 54 -6.16 -21.66 -14.18
CA THR A 54 -6.65 -21.82 -15.56
C THR A 54 -6.00 -20.82 -16.52
N ASN A 55 -5.68 -19.62 -16.03
CA ASN A 55 -5.16 -18.53 -16.84
C ASN A 55 -3.66 -18.27 -16.64
N GLY A 56 -2.95 -19.15 -15.92
CA GLY A 56 -1.50 -19.03 -15.70
C GLY A 56 -1.07 -17.88 -14.79
N LEU A 57 -1.96 -17.34 -13.95
CA LEU A 57 -1.62 -16.32 -12.95
C LEU A 57 -1.13 -16.95 -11.65
N THR A 58 -0.22 -16.26 -10.96
CA THR A 58 0.17 -16.61 -9.59
C THR A 58 -0.84 -16.05 -8.59
N PHE A 59 -1.00 -16.73 -7.45
CA PHE A 59 -1.81 -16.19 -6.36
C PHE A 59 -1.20 -16.49 -5.00
N TYR A 60 -1.22 -15.49 -4.14
CA TYR A 60 -0.59 -15.54 -2.83
C TYR A 60 -1.60 -15.24 -1.73
N VAL A 61 -1.42 -15.85 -0.56
CA VAL A 61 -2.27 -15.62 0.60
C VAL A 61 -1.45 -14.99 1.71
N ALA A 62 -1.81 -13.77 2.11
CA ALA A 62 -1.23 -13.10 3.25
C ALA A 62 -1.79 -13.67 4.56
N LEU A 63 -0.98 -14.47 5.25
CA LEU A 63 -1.21 -14.97 6.61
C LEU A 63 -0.18 -14.31 7.54
N ASN A 64 -0.25 -12.98 7.61
CA ASN A 64 0.79 -12.14 8.20
C ASN A 64 0.31 -11.35 9.43
N SER A 65 -0.67 -11.86 10.17
CA SER A 65 -0.98 -11.37 11.51
C SER A 65 -0.15 -12.11 12.57
N LEU A 66 0.22 -11.42 13.64
CA LEU A 66 0.71 -12.09 14.86
C LEU A 66 -0.40 -12.93 15.49
N VAL A 67 -0.06 -14.12 15.97
CA VAL A 67 -1.02 -15.12 16.48
C VAL A 67 -0.90 -15.24 18.00
N ARG A 68 -2.04 -15.39 18.70
CA ARG A 68 -2.06 -15.73 20.14
C ARG A 68 -2.20 -17.23 20.32
N GLU A 69 -1.73 -17.72 21.46
CA GLU A 69 -1.79 -19.15 21.83
C GLU A 69 -3.21 -19.74 21.69
N GLU A 70 -4.23 -19.01 22.14
CA GLU A 70 -5.64 -19.41 22.07
C GLU A 70 -6.18 -19.56 20.62
N GLU A 71 -5.50 -18.96 19.63
CA GLU A 71 -5.89 -18.98 18.23
C GLU A 71 -5.26 -20.14 17.44
N LEU A 72 -4.33 -20.89 18.05
CA LEU A 72 -3.59 -21.97 17.38
C LEU A 72 -4.51 -23.04 16.77
N PRO A 73 -5.57 -23.55 17.43
CA PRO A 73 -6.46 -24.53 16.80
C PRO A 73 -7.09 -24.00 15.51
N ARG A 74 -7.55 -22.74 15.51
CA ARG A 74 -8.13 -22.10 14.32
C ARG A 74 -7.09 -21.85 13.22
N LEU A 75 -5.86 -21.51 13.61
CA LEU A 75 -4.75 -21.35 12.68
C LEU A 75 -4.45 -22.67 11.97
N VAL A 76 -4.37 -23.79 12.70
CA VAL A 76 -4.10 -25.12 12.11
C VAL A 76 -5.19 -25.50 11.11
N SER A 77 -6.47 -25.31 11.44
CA SER A 77 -7.56 -25.52 10.48
C SER A 77 -7.42 -24.63 9.24
N THR A 78 -7.03 -23.37 9.42
CA THR A 78 -6.80 -22.41 8.31
C THR A 78 -5.64 -22.87 7.41
N LEU A 79 -4.54 -23.36 8.00
CA LEU A 79 -3.40 -23.88 7.24
C LEU A 79 -3.77 -25.13 6.44
N ALA A 80 -4.56 -26.05 7.01
CA ALA A 80 -5.04 -27.24 6.30
C ALA A 80 -5.93 -26.89 5.10
N GLU A 81 -6.82 -25.90 5.26
CA GLU A 81 -7.63 -25.37 4.14
C GLU A 81 -6.75 -24.76 3.05
N LEU A 82 -5.75 -23.95 3.44
CA LEU A 82 -4.84 -23.30 2.50
C LEU A 82 -3.92 -24.30 1.80
N GLU A 83 -3.47 -25.36 2.47
CA GLU A 83 -2.72 -26.46 1.85
C GLU A 83 -3.54 -27.11 0.73
N THR A 84 -4.83 -27.35 0.99
CA THR A 84 -5.76 -27.89 -0.03
C THR A 84 -6.00 -26.91 -1.18
N ILE A 85 -6.01 -25.60 -0.91
CA ILE A 85 -6.18 -24.56 -1.95
C ILE A 85 -4.92 -24.42 -2.82
N ALA A 86 -3.75 -24.75 -2.25
CA ALA A 86 -2.43 -24.71 -2.85
C ALA A 86 -2.07 -23.34 -3.47
N PRO A 87 -1.93 -22.27 -2.66
CA PRO A 87 -1.42 -20.99 -3.14
C PRO A 87 0.03 -21.10 -3.60
N SER A 88 0.42 -20.20 -4.51
CA SER A 88 1.82 -20.09 -4.96
C SER A 88 2.77 -19.87 -3.79
N ALA A 89 2.36 -19.10 -2.78
CA ALA A 89 2.97 -19.07 -1.46
C ALA A 89 2.06 -18.41 -0.41
N LEU A 90 2.33 -18.69 0.87
CA LEU A 90 1.85 -17.90 1.99
C LEU A 90 2.82 -16.76 2.32
N ILE A 91 2.30 -15.53 2.46
CA ILE A 91 3.09 -14.40 2.94
C ILE A 91 2.92 -14.33 4.47
N VAL A 92 3.97 -14.68 5.21
CA VAL A 92 3.93 -14.92 6.66
C VAL A 92 4.77 -13.93 7.45
N GLN A 93 4.46 -13.76 8.74
CA GLN A 93 5.21 -12.88 9.64
C GLN A 93 5.57 -13.55 10.96
N ASP A 94 4.65 -14.33 11.51
CA ASP A 94 4.81 -14.93 12.84
C ASP A 94 5.74 -16.15 12.78
N LEU A 95 6.74 -16.20 13.67
CA LEU A 95 7.73 -17.29 13.69
C LEU A 95 7.09 -18.64 14.04
N GLY A 96 6.05 -18.64 14.88
CA GLY A 96 5.29 -19.85 15.21
C GLY A 96 4.52 -20.38 14.00
N VAL A 97 3.97 -19.50 13.17
CA VAL A 97 3.34 -19.89 11.89
C VAL A 97 4.36 -20.52 10.96
N ILE A 98 5.56 -19.93 10.83
CA ILE A 98 6.62 -20.48 9.96
C ILE A 98 7.02 -21.89 10.42
N GLU A 99 7.25 -22.08 11.71
CA GLU A 99 7.63 -23.37 12.28
C GLU A 99 6.53 -24.42 12.08
N LEU A 100 5.27 -24.07 12.37
CA LEU A 100 4.13 -24.96 12.18
C LEU A 100 3.94 -25.36 10.71
N ALA A 101 4.02 -24.39 9.79
CA ALA A 101 3.89 -24.65 8.36
C ALA A 101 4.98 -25.60 7.87
N LYS A 102 6.25 -25.38 8.24
CA LYS A 102 7.35 -26.26 7.83
C LYS A 102 7.22 -27.68 8.38
N ARG A 103 6.75 -27.81 9.62
CA ARG A 103 6.69 -29.11 10.30
C ARG A 103 5.49 -29.94 9.87
N TYR A 104 4.34 -29.32 9.68
CA TYR A 104 3.07 -30.03 9.49
C TYR A 104 2.42 -29.79 8.12
N PHE A 105 2.82 -28.76 7.39
CA PHE A 105 2.30 -28.40 6.07
C PHE A 105 3.43 -28.13 5.07
N PRO A 106 4.40 -29.07 4.89
CA PRO A 106 5.64 -28.81 4.15
C PRO A 106 5.45 -28.54 2.66
N THR A 107 4.23 -28.75 2.13
CA THR A 107 3.90 -28.43 0.74
C THR A 107 3.62 -26.93 0.53
N LEU A 108 3.35 -26.18 1.61
CA LEU A 108 3.13 -24.74 1.57
C LEU A 108 4.46 -24.00 1.42
N THR A 109 4.63 -23.31 0.29
CA THR A 109 5.74 -22.37 0.09
C THR A 109 5.54 -21.11 0.94
N LEU A 110 6.61 -20.60 1.55
CA LEU A 110 6.56 -19.46 2.47
C LEU A 110 7.34 -18.26 1.92
N HIS A 111 6.72 -17.08 1.96
CA HIS A 111 7.34 -15.79 1.68
C HIS A 111 7.39 -14.94 2.95
N GLY A 112 8.53 -14.31 3.23
CA GLY A 112 8.69 -13.40 4.36
C GLY A 112 7.96 -12.08 4.11
N SER A 113 7.01 -11.72 4.97
CA SER A 113 6.26 -10.46 4.89
C SER A 113 7.16 -9.24 5.17
N THR A 114 6.85 -8.08 4.57
CA THR A 114 7.46 -6.77 4.91
C THR A 114 7.33 -6.45 6.42
N LEU A 115 6.37 -7.09 7.09
CA LEU A 115 6.17 -6.96 8.51
C LEU A 115 7.20 -7.71 9.38
N MET A 116 8.09 -8.49 8.77
CA MET A 116 9.25 -9.12 9.42
C MET A 116 10.49 -8.22 9.45
N PHE A 117 10.37 -6.96 9.04
CA PHE A 117 11.43 -5.96 9.21
C PHE A 117 12.72 -6.27 8.43
N ALA A 118 12.64 -6.98 7.30
CA ALA A 118 13.81 -7.32 6.49
C ALA A 118 14.32 -6.09 5.71
N HIS A 119 15.44 -5.52 6.15
CA HIS A 119 16.04 -4.31 5.59
C HIS A 119 17.57 -4.41 5.40
N SER A 120 18.12 -5.61 5.50
CA SER A 120 19.54 -5.88 5.33
C SER A 120 19.73 -7.28 4.76
N SER A 121 20.88 -7.54 4.13
CA SER A 121 21.18 -8.87 3.57
C SER A 121 21.18 -9.95 4.66
N ALA A 122 21.69 -9.64 5.86
CA ALA A 122 21.66 -10.57 7.00
C ALA A 122 20.22 -10.89 7.45
N GLY A 123 19.33 -9.89 7.44
CA GLY A 123 17.92 -10.11 7.75
C GLY A 123 17.23 -10.99 6.70
N VAL A 124 17.52 -10.78 5.43
CA VAL A 124 17.00 -11.63 4.34
C VAL A 124 17.50 -13.07 4.47
N GLU A 125 18.80 -13.30 4.68
CA GLU A 125 19.36 -14.65 4.82
C GLU A 125 18.87 -15.37 6.09
N ALA A 126 18.58 -14.64 7.16
CA ALA A 126 17.92 -15.20 8.34
C ALA A 126 16.52 -15.73 7.99
N LEU A 127 15.74 -15.00 7.19
CA LEU A 127 14.42 -15.47 6.72
C LEU A 127 14.53 -16.64 5.74
N ALA A 128 15.55 -16.63 4.87
CA ALA A 128 15.86 -17.77 4.00
C ALA A 128 16.14 -19.04 4.80
N THR A 129 16.97 -18.94 5.84
CA THR A 129 17.29 -20.05 6.77
C THR A 129 16.03 -20.54 7.50
N LEU A 130 15.13 -19.62 7.85
CA LEU A 130 13.82 -19.97 8.41
C LEU A 130 12.92 -20.70 7.42
N GLY A 131 13.23 -20.73 6.12
CA GLY A 131 12.51 -21.48 5.08
C GLY A 131 11.67 -20.60 4.15
N CYS A 132 11.87 -19.28 4.14
CA CYS A 132 11.22 -18.42 3.16
C CYS A 132 11.95 -18.49 1.81
N SER A 133 11.23 -18.66 0.70
CA SER A 133 11.80 -18.68 -0.65
C SER A 133 11.84 -17.30 -1.33
N ARG A 134 11.10 -16.33 -0.78
CA ARG A 134 11.06 -14.92 -1.20
C ARG A 134 10.89 -14.04 0.03
N VAL A 135 11.50 -12.86 0.03
CA VAL A 135 11.36 -11.87 1.10
C VAL A 135 10.86 -10.54 0.55
N VAL A 136 9.77 -10.04 1.15
CA VAL A 136 9.27 -8.70 0.89
C VAL A 136 10.03 -7.72 1.78
N LEU A 137 10.81 -6.83 1.18
CA LEU A 137 11.64 -5.90 1.94
C LEU A 137 10.84 -4.82 2.68
N ALA A 138 11.46 -4.24 3.70
CA ALA A 138 11.02 -3.00 4.30
C ALA A 138 11.03 -1.86 3.26
N ARG A 139 10.16 -0.87 3.43
CA ARG A 139 9.98 0.23 2.46
C ARG A 139 10.91 1.42 2.72
N GLU A 140 11.72 1.32 3.76
CA GLU A 140 12.64 2.33 4.23
C GLU A 140 14.06 2.09 3.69
N LEU A 141 14.15 1.79 2.38
CA LEU A 141 15.39 1.47 1.66
C LEU A 141 15.55 2.29 0.39
N THR A 142 16.81 2.63 0.08
CA THR A 142 17.23 3.18 -1.21
C THR A 142 17.40 2.06 -2.25
N ILE A 143 17.37 2.42 -3.53
CA ILE A 143 17.64 1.47 -4.63
C ILE A 143 19.02 0.83 -4.49
N ALA A 144 20.04 1.62 -4.13
CA ALA A 144 21.40 1.10 -3.92
C ALA A 144 21.48 0.10 -2.74
N GLU A 145 20.66 0.27 -1.70
CA GLU A 145 20.56 -0.73 -0.63
C GLU A 145 19.85 -1.99 -1.09
N ILE A 146 18.76 -1.86 -1.86
CA ILE A 146 18.03 -2.99 -2.43
C ILE A 146 18.95 -3.80 -3.35
N GLU A 147 19.70 -3.16 -4.25
CA GLU A 147 20.68 -3.83 -5.14
C GLU A 147 21.75 -4.59 -4.34
N ARG A 148 22.28 -3.99 -3.26
CA ARG A 148 23.23 -4.67 -2.37
C ARG A 148 22.64 -5.88 -1.64
N ILE A 149 21.35 -5.82 -1.29
CA ILE A 149 20.64 -6.94 -0.67
C ILE A 149 20.46 -8.05 -1.71
N ILE A 150 19.99 -7.73 -2.92
CA ILE A 150 19.77 -8.69 -4.01
C ILE A 150 21.07 -9.44 -4.33
N HIS A 151 22.19 -8.73 -4.51
CA HIS A 151 23.49 -9.36 -4.82
C HIS A 151 23.99 -10.35 -3.77
N LYS A 152 23.48 -10.29 -2.53
CA LYS A 152 23.87 -11.17 -1.43
C LYS A 152 22.78 -12.17 -1.07
N SER A 153 21.62 -12.10 -1.71
CA SER A 153 20.47 -12.90 -1.32
C SER A 153 20.49 -14.28 -1.97
N SER A 154 20.15 -15.30 -1.20
CA SER A 154 19.90 -16.67 -1.68
C SER A 154 18.45 -16.89 -2.13
N VAL A 155 17.57 -15.88 -1.97
CA VAL A 155 16.13 -15.97 -2.18
C VAL A 155 15.63 -14.80 -3.02
N GLU A 156 14.42 -14.91 -3.55
CA GLU A 156 13.82 -13.85 -4.35
C GLU A 156 13.52 -12.59 -3.51
N ILE A 157 13.63 -11.43 -4.15
CA ILE A 157 13.36 -10.14 -3.51
C ILE A 157 12.11 -9.49 -4.12
N GLU A 158 11.17 -9.14 -3.24
CA GLU A 158 9.95 -8.41 -3.57
C GLU A 158 9.93 -7.07 -2.85
N ILE A 159 9.44 -6.03 -3.52
CA ILE A 159 9.32 -4.69 -2.94
C ILE A 159 7.92 -4.13 -3.18
N PHE A 160 7.43 -3.31 -2.26
CA PHE A 160 6.28 -2.46 -2.55
C PHE A 160 6.71 -1.30 -3.44
N ILE A 161 5.98 -1.04 -4.52
CA ILE A 161 6.24 0.11 -5.41
C ILE A 161 5.16 1.19 -5.37
N HIS A 162 3.99 0.88 -4.80
CA HIS A 162 2.89 1.83 -4.77
C HIS A 162 2.00 1.65 -3.54
N GLY A 163 1.40 2.76 -3.07
CA GLY A 163 0.36 2.76 -2.03
C GLY A 163 0.82 3.27 -0.67
N ALA A 164 0.04 2.99 0.39
CA ALA A 164 0.18 3.74 1.64
C ALA A 164 1.48 3.44 2.43
N MET A 165 2.32 4.46 2.65
CA MET A 165 3.50 4.36 3.54
C MET A 165 3.16 4.45 5.03
N CYS A 166 3.93 3.75 5.87
CA CYS A 166 3.82 3.80 7.33
C CYS A 166 4.89 4.72 7.92
N PHE A 167 4.50 5.62 8.85
CA PHE A 167 5.44 6.53 9.52
C PHE A 167 6.57 5.82 10.26
N SER A 168 6.24 4.66 10.85
CA SER A 168 7.21 3.80 11.50
C SER A 168 7.68 2.74 10.52
N TYR A 169 8.90 2.28 10.75
CA TYR A 169 9.57 1.26 9.96
C TYR A 169 8.69 0.01 9.76
N SER A 170 8.74 -0.59 8.58
CA SER A 170 7.81 -1.63 8.16
C SER A 170 7.86 -2.84 9.10
N GLY A 171 6.72 -3.20 9.71
CA GLY A 171 6.62 -4.26 10.73
C GLY A 171 6.84 -3.82 12.18
N GLY A 172 7.36 -2.61 12.43
CA GLY A 172 7.71 -2.13 13.78
C GLY A 172 6.69 -1.21 14.46
N CYS A 173 5.52 -0.98 13.85
CA CYS A 173 4.60 0.07 14.31
C CYS A 173 3.67 -0.40 15.44
N LEU A 174 3.92 0.08 16.67
CA LEU A 174 3.04 -0.11 17.83
C LEU A 174 2.10 1.07 18.13
N PHE A 175 2.12 2.10 17.27
CA PHE A 175 1.44 3.38 17.56
C PHE A 175 -0.07 3.21 17.78
N SER A 176 -0.74 2.41 16.94
CA SER A 176 -2.17 2.14 17.08
C SER A 176 -2.50 1.37 18.38
N SER A 177 -1.65 0.43 18.77
CA SER A 177 -1.80 -0.33 20.02
C SER A 177 -1.68 0.60 21.23
N TYR A 178 -0.65 1.45 21.24
CA TYR A 178 -0.41 2.39 22.35
C TYR A 178 -1.50 3.47 22.43
N HIS A 179 -2.03 3.90 21.28
CA HIS A 179 -3.05 4.93 21.22
C HIS A 179 -4.43 4.47 21.73
N GLY A 180 -4.79 3.19 21.55
CA GLY A 180 -6.14 2.74 21.90
C GLY A 180 -6.37 1.23 21.85
N GLY A 181 -5.34 0.43 22.11
CA GLY A 181 -5.42 -1.04 22.25
C GLY A 181 -5.58 -1.82 20.94
N LYS A 182 -5.66 -1.14 19.78
CA LYS A 182 -5.90 -1.79 18.49
C LYS A 182 -4.59 -2.03 17.73
N SER A 183 -4.18 -3.30 17.62
CA SER A 183 -2.90 -3.67 17.01
C SER A 183 -2.87 -3.56 15.49
N GLY A 184 -1.95 -2.75 14.96
CA GLY A 184 -1.71 -2.66 13.53
C GLY A 184 -1.08 -3.91 12.92
N LEU A 185 -0.32 -4.67 13.73
CA LEU A 185 0.30 -5.95 13.35
C LEU A 185 -0.71 -7.13 13.34
N ARG A 186 -1.97 -6.84 13.69
CA ARG A 186 -3.10 -7.78 13.63
C ARG A 186 -4.27 -7.18 12.83
N GLY A 187 -3.97 -6.31 11.87
CA GLY A 187 -4.96 -5.72 10.96
C GLY A 187 -5.86 -4.62 11.54
N ASN A 188 -5.76 -4.30 12.83
CA ASN A 188 -6.65 -3.37 13.52
C ASN A 188 -6.12 -1.91 13.57
N CYS A 189 -5.21 -1.52 12.68
CA CYS A 189 -4.63 -0.18 12.71
C CYS A 189 -5.70 0.91 12.54
N VAL A 190 -5.88 1.79 13.53
CA VAL A 190 -6.78 2.97 13.45
C VAL A 190 -6.11 4.22 12.88
N GLN A 191 -4.94 4.03 12.28
CA GLN A 191 -4.18 5.07 11.58
C GLN A 191 -3.94 6.34 12.41
N PRO A 192 -3.45 6.25 13.68
CA PRO A 192 -3.22 7.42 14.52
C PRO A 192 -2.25 8.42 13.87
N CYS A 193 -1.24 7.93 13.14
CA CYS A 193 -0.29 8.75 12.38
C CYS A 193 -0.96 9.69 11.34
N ARG A 194 -2.22 9.46 10.98
CA ARG A 194 -2.97 10.30 10.03
C ARG A 194 -3.70 11.47 10.68
N ARG A 195 -3.61 11.61 12.01
CA ARG A 195 -4.27 12.69 12.79
C ARG A 195 -3.41 13.95 12.84
N LYS A 196 -4.03 15.07 13.24
CA LYS A 196 -3.31 16.32 13.54
C LYS A 196 -2.68 16.23 14.92
N TYR A 197 -1.47 16.76 15.05
CA TYR A 197 -0.72 16.85 16.30
C TYR A 197 -0.23 18.28 16.50
N THR A 198 -0.06 18.69 17.75
CA THR A 198 0.44 20.02 18.13
C THR A 198 1.78 19.87 18.83
N VAL A 199 2.80 20.64 18.41
CA VAL A 199 4.12 20.62 19.04
C VAL A 199 4.09 21.52 20.27
N THR A 200 4.35 20.95 21.45
CA THR A 200 4.27 21.64 22.75
C THR A 200 5.62 22.08 23.34
N SER A 201 6.71 21.98 22.58
CA SER A 201 8.07 22.16 23.13
C SER A 201 8.33 23.58 23.67
N THR A 202 9.15 23.66 24.72
CA THR A 202 9.66 24.92 25.29
C THR A 202 10.46 25.75 24.29
N ALA A 203 11.09 25.12 23.28
CA ALA A 203 11.75 25.81 22.18
C ALA A 203 10.76 26.46 21.18
N ALA A 204 9.56 25.89 21.03
CA ALA A 204 8.49 26.48 20.21
C ALA A 204 7.96 27.80 20.82
N LYS A 205 8.06 27.99 22.14
CA LYS A 205 7.71 29.26 22.82
C LYS A 205 8.59 30.44 22.38
N LYS A 206 9.76 30.21 21.79
CA LYS A 206 10.63 31.29 21.27
C LYS A 206 10.18 31.83 19.91
N LYS A 207 9.32 31.12 19.17
CA LYS A 207 8.67 31.66 17.96
C LYS A 207 7.33 32.24 18.37
N LYS A 208 7.17 33.57 18.29
CA LYS A 208 5.89 34.25 18.49
C LYS A 208 4.87 33.74 17.46
N GLY A 209 3.97 32.85 17.87
CA GLY A 209 2.88 32.33 17.05
C GLY A 209 2.13 31.18 17.75
N PRO A 210 0.85 30.95 17.44
CA PRO A 210 0.09 29.86 18.02
C PRO A 210 0.70 28.50 17.64
N ALA A 211 0.63 27.53 18.56
CA ALA A 211 1.10 26.18 18.29
C ALA A 211 0.27 25.57 17.15
N ARG A 212 0.88 25.41 15.96
CA ARG A 212 0.15 25.00 14.76
C ARG A 212 -0.04 23.48 14.75
N ALA A 213 -1.29 23.06 14.80
CA ALA A 213 -1.67 21.67 14.60
C ALA A 213 -1.43 21.27 13.13
N ALA A 214 -0.72 20.16 12.91
CA ALA A 214 -0.38 19.68 11.56
C ALA A 214 -0.26 18.15 11.53
N TYR A 215 -0.22 17.57 10.32
CA TYR A 215 -0.13 16.13 10.08
C TYR A 215 1.33 15.64 10.08
N TYR A 216 2.02 15.80 11.20
CA TYR A 216 3.45 15.52 11.31
C TYR A 216 3.87 14.06 11.05
N PHE A 217 2.95 13.11 11.16
CA PHE A 217 3.21 11.68 10.94
C PHE A 217 2.49 11.11 9.71
N SER A 218 1.77 11.95 8.94
CA SER A 218 1.04 11.47 7.77
C SER A 218 1.94 11.44 6.54
N MET A 219 2.51 10.28 6.26
CA MET A 219 3.32 10.09 5.05
C MET A 219 2.48 10.16 3.77
N ASN A 220 3.12 10.57 2.69
CA ASN A 220 2.60 10.45 1.34
C ASN A 220 2.55 8.98 0.90
N ASP A 221 1.76 8.67 -0.12
CA ASP A 221 1.75 7.33 -0.68
C ASP A 221 3.08 7.11 -1.44
N LEU A 222 3.56 5.87 -1.48
CA LEU A 222 4.71 5.45 -2.26
C LEU A 222 4.32 5.43 -3.75
N GLU A 223 5.23 5.87 -4.61
CA GLU A 223 5.10 5.75 -6.06
C GLU A 223 6.48 5.57 -6.68
N GLY A 224 6.71 4.40 -7.27
CA GLY A 224 7.94 4.02 -7.95
C GLY A 224 7.77 3.85 -9.46
N ILE A 225 6.74 4.44 -10.07
CA ILE A 225 6.42 4.23 -11.49
C ILE A 225 7.57 4.72 -12.41
N ASP A 226 8.28 5.76 -11.98
CA ASP A 226 9.47 6.28 -12.65
C ASP A 226 10.70 5.38 -12.54
N LEU A 227 10.65 4.38 -11.65
CA LEU A 227 11.79 3.57 -11.24
C LEU A 227 11.64 2.10 -11.66
N VAL A 228 10.57 1.75 -12.38
CA VAL A 228 10.28 0.37 -12.83
C VAL A 228 11.45 -0.27 -13.57
N GLU A 229 12.06 0.47 -14.50
CA GLU A 229 13.21 -0.01 -15.27
C GLU A 229 14.43 -0.28 -14.39
N GLU A 230 14.66 0.60 -13.41
CA GLU A 230 15.77 0.46 -12.48
C GLU A 230 15.55 -0.74 -11.56
N PHE A 231 14.32 -0.99 -11.09
CA PHE A 231 13.99 -2.20 -10.33
C PHE A 231 14.21 -3.47 -11.14
N ASN A 232 13.87 -3.46 -12.43
CA ASN A 232 14.16 -4.57 -13.32
C ASN A 232 15.66 -4.77 -13.51
N ARG A 233 16.42 -3.67 -13.70
CA ARG A 233 17.88 -3.69 -13.88
C ARG A 233 18.61 -4.33 -12.69
N ILE A 234 18.21 -3.98 -11.47
CA ILE A 234 18.85 -4.50 -10.24
C ILE A 234 18.38 -5.92 -9.86
N GLY A 235 17.44 -6.50 -10.61
CA GLY A 235 16.99 -7.88 -10.39
C GLY A 235 15.89 -8.05 -9.34
N VAL A 236 15.01 -7.05 -9.14
CA VAL A 236 13.81 -7.24 -8.32
C VAL A 236 12.91 -8.31 -8.96
N SER A 237 12.50 -9.31 -8.18
CA SER A 237 11.69 -10.44 -8.66
C SER A 237 10.23 -10.06 -8.83
N SER A 238 9.68 -9.27 -7.89
CA SER A 238 8.25 -8.89 -7.87
C SER A 238 8.02 -7.45 -7.39
N LEU A 239 7.20 -6.73 -8.15
CA LEU A 239 6.71 -5.38 -7.86
C LEU A 239 5.31 -5.47 -7.25
N LYS A 240 5.21 -5.16 -5.95
CA LYS A 240 3.97 -5.29 -5.20
C LYS A 240 3.24 -3.95 -5.06
N ILE A 241 1.95 -3.95 -5.35
CA ILE A 241 1.06 -2.79 -5.11
C ILE A 241 0.33 -2.96 -3.77
N GLU A 242 0.35 -1.92 -2.91
CA GLU A 242 -0.50 -1.87 -1.72
C GLU A 242 -1.87 -1.28 -2.06
N GLY A 243 -2.94 -2.00 -1.70
CA GLY A 243 -4.29 -1.48 -1.97
C GLY A 243 -5.46 -2.37 -1.56
N ARG A 244 -5.29 -3.37 -0.70
CA ARG A 244 -6.38 -4.32 -0.36
C ARG A 244 -7.62 -3.67 0.28
N LEU A 245 -7.49 -2.44 0.80
CA LEU A 245 -8.58 -1.62 1.36
C LEU A 245 -8.87 -0.37 0.53
N ARG A 246 -8.35 -0.29 -0.70
CA ARG A 246 -8.65 0.79 -1.65
C ARG A 246 -9.89 0.44 -2.46
N SER A 247 -10.31 1.33 -3.37
CA SER A 247 -11.42 1.06 -4.28
C SER A 247 -10.99 0.14 -5.41
N VAL A 248 -11.96 -0.49 -6.07
CA VAL A 248 -11.74 -1.29 -7.28
C VAL A 248 -11.07 -0.44 -8.36
N ASN A 249 -11.56 0.77 -8.61
CA ASN A 249 -10.94 1.72 -9.56
C ASN A 249 -9.49 2.05 -9.19
N TYR A 250 -9.14 2.15 -7.90
CA TYR A 250 -7.75 2.38 -7.53
C TYR A 250 -6.86 1.22 -7.95
N VAL A 251 -7.31 -0.01 -7.71
CA VAL A 251 -6.54 -1.21 -8.10
C VAL A 251 -6.42 -1.28 -9.62
N GLU A 252 -7.52 -1.11 -10.36
CA GLU A 252 -7.51 -1.14 -11.82
C GLU A 252 -6.52 -0.12 -12.42
N GLN A 253 -6.66 1.16 -12.05
CA GLN A 253 -5.87 2.25 -12.62
C GLN A 253 -4.38 2.11 -12.30
N VAL A 254 -4.06 1.73 -11.06
CA VAL A 254 -2.66 1.55 -10.65
C VAL A 254 -2.05 0.33 -11.34
N VAL A 255 -2.72 -0.82 -11.36
CA VAL A 255 -2.19 -2.02 -12.04
C VAL A 255 -1.97 -1.74 -13.53
N ARG A 256 -2.96 -1.13 -14.20
CA ARG A 256 -2.87 -0.77 -15.62
C ARG A 256 -1.69 0.17 -15.89
N ALA A 257 -1.51 1.19 -15.06
CA ALA A 257 -0.41 2.14 -15.18
C ALA A 257 0.97 1.45 -15.09
N TYR A 258 1.17 0.57 -14.10
CA TYR A 258 2.44 -0.14 -13.96
C TYR A 258 2.65 -1.15 -15.10
N ARG A 259 1.59 -1.87 -15.53
CA ARG A 259 1.65 -2.77 -16.68
C ARG A 259 2.10 -2.05 -17.94
N MET A 260 1.48 -0.90 -18.25
CA MET A 260 1.86 -0.08 -19.40
C MET A 260 3.35 0.30 -19.38
N VAL A 261 3.87 0.74 -18.23
CA VAL A 261 5.29 1.10 -18.10
C VAL A 261 6.22 -0.11 -18.19
N MET A 262 5.81 -1.27 -17.66
CA MET A 262 6.58 -2.51 -17.74
C MET A 262 6.68 -3.05 -19.17
N ASP A 263 5.62 -2.90 -19.97
CA ASP A 263 5.55 -3.39 -21.34
C ASP A 263 6.05 -2.36 -22.37
N ALA A 264 6.35 -1.12 -21.95
CA ALA A 264 6.75 -0.02 -22.82
C ALA A 264 8.10 -0.29 -23.53
N ARG A 265 8.10 -0.16 -24.85
CA ARG A 265 9.31 -0.20 -25.67
C ARG A 265 10.18 1.05 -25.45
N PRO A 266 11.51 0.96 -25.60
CA PRO A 266 12.42 2.08 -25.38
C PRO A 266 11.98 3.41 -26.02
N GLU A 267 11.48 3.36 -27.25
CA GLU A 267 11.04 4.50 -28.04
C GLU A 267 9.74 5.18 -27.55
N GLU A 268 8.88 4.49 -26.79
CA GLU A 268 7.55 4.96 -26.36
C GLU A 268 7.50 5.36 -24.88
N ARG A 269 8.60 5.14 -24.15
CA ARG A 269 8.63 5.21 -22.67
C ARG A 269 8.15 6.53 -22.10
N ASP A 270 8.57 7.65 -22.67
CA ASP A 270 8.25 8.97 -22.11
C ASP A 270 6.75 9.27 -22.22
N GLU A 271 6.14 8.95 -23.36
CA GLU A 271 4.70 9.11 -23.59
C GLU A 271 3.89 8.15 -22.70
N THR A 272 4.25 6.87 -22.71
CA THR A 272 3.59 5.85 -21.88
C THR A 272 3.68 6.18 -20.39
N ARG A 273 4.82 6.70 -19.93
CA ARG A 273 5.01 7.15 -18.54
C ARG A 273 4.12 8.33 -18.20
N ALA A 274 3.94 9.28 -19.11
CA ALA A 274 3.04 10.42 -18.90
C ALA A 274 1.58 9.97 -18.79
N GLU A 275 1.14 9.05 -19.65
CA GLU A 275 -0.21 8.47 -19.61
C GLU A 275 -0.42 7.66 -18.32
N ALA A 276 0.52 6.79 -17.97
CA ALA A 276 0.45 5.98 -16.77
C ALA A 276 0.37 6.84 -15.48
N LYS A 277 1.10 7.96 -15.43
CA LYS A 277 0.98 8.94 -14.34
C LYS A 277 -0.40 9.59 -14.27
N ALA A 278 -1.05 9.84 -15.40
CA ALA A 278 -2.41 10.34 -15.42
C ALA A 278 -3.39 9.32 -14.81
N LEU A 279 -3.24 8.03 -15.12
CA LEU A 279 -4.03 6.95 -14.52
C LEU A 279 -3.80 6.88 -13.00
N VAL A 280 -2.54 6.88 -12.53
CA VAL A 280 -2.22 6.90 -11.09
C VAL A 280 -2.84 8.11 -10.38
N THR A 281 -2.80 9.28 -11.01
CA THR A 281 -3.42 10.50 -10.47
C THR A 281 -4.94 10.34 -10.36
N SER A 282 -5.57 9.72 -11.36
CA SER A 282 -7.01 9.45 -11.37
C SER A 282 -7.48 8.42 -10.34
N ALA A 283 -6.56 7.62 -9.77
CA ALA A 283 -6.86 6.61 -8.77
C ALA A 283 -7.22 7.20 -7.38
N LEU A 284 -7.10 8.52 -7.19
CA LEU A 284 -7.48 9.27 -5.98
C LEU A 284 -6.73 8.82 -4.70
N GLY A 285 -5.43 8.54 -4.83
CA GLY A 285 -4.52 8.28 -3.70
C GLY A 285 -4.19 9.53 -2.88
N ARG A 286 -3.24 9.43 -1.93
CA ARG A 286 -2.64 10.65 -1.33
C ARG A 286 -1.70 11.32 -2.34
N LYS A 287 -1.14 12.47 -1.96
CA LYS A 287 0.08 12.94 -2.62
C LYS A 287 1.10 11.80 -2.59
N SER A 288 1.77 11.56 -3.71
CA SER A 288 2.78 10.53 -3.83
C SER A 288 4.19 11.08 -3.56
N SER A 289 5.11 10.16 -3.28
CA SER A 289 6.55 10.38 -3.22
C SER A 289 7.27 9.08 -3.58
N THR A 290 8.52 9.17 -4.00
CA THR A 290 9.37 7.98 -4.21
C THR A 290 9.79 7.29 -2.91
N GLY A 291 9.25 7.70 -1.75
CA GLY A 291 9.68 7.20 -0.45
C GLY A 291 11.17 7.40 -0.27
N PHE A 292 11.87 6.33 0.07
CA PHE A 292 13.32 6.32 0.30
C PHE A 292 14.14 5.89 -0.93
N PHE A 293 13.50 5.51 -2.04
CA PHE A 293 14.19 4.91 -3.19
C PHE A 293 15.35 5.76 -3.73
N LEU A 294 15.18 7.08 -3.78
CA LEU A 294 16.17 8.03 -4.30
C LEU A 294 17.09 8.64 -3.23
N GLY A 295 16.95 8.22 -1.96
CA GLY A 295 17.80 8.68 -0.87
C GLY A 295 17.10 8.70 0.49
N GLU A 296 17.91 8.61 1.55
CA GLU A 296 17.46 8.60 2.95
C GLU A 296 16.70 9.86 3.37
N ARG A 297 17.08 11.00 2.78
CA ARG A 297 16.47 12.32 3.03
C ARG A 297 15.62 12.76 1.87
N SER A 298 14.60 11.97 1.55
CA SER A 298 13.67 12.31 0.48
C SER A 298 12.73 13.44 0.90
N LYS A 299 12.73 14.51 0.11
CA LYS A 299 11.84 15.66 0.30
C LYS A 299 10.41 15.22 -0.02
N GLY A 300 9.47 15.58 0.83
CA GLY A 300 8.05 15.33 0.56
C GLY A 300 7.58 13.92 0.91
N ILE A 301 8.33 13.14 1.70
CA ILE A 301 7.80 11.91 2.33
C ILE A 301 6.60 12.25 3.24
N ILE A 302 6.62 13.40 3.92
CA ILE A 302 5.51 13.90 4.74
C ILE A 302 5.09 15.27 4.21
N ALA A 303 3.79 15.50 4.12
CA ALA A 303 3.20 16.80 3.82
C ALA A 303 2.41 17.30 5.05
N PRO A 304 3.01 18.08 5.96
CA PRO A 304 2.36 18.43 7.25
C PRO A 304 1.03 19.17 7.10
N HIS A 305 0.79 19.81 5.96
CA HIS A 305 -0.44 20.56 5.67
C HIS A 305 -1.50 19.74 4.93
N HIS A 306 -1.22 18.48 4.57
CA HIS A 306 -2.14 17.61 3.84
C HIS A 306 -2.21 16.21 4.44
N SER A 307 -3.41 15.66 4.59
CA SER A 307 -3.59 14.23 4.89
C SER A 307 -4.72 13.62 4.06
N GLY A 308 -4.67 12.31 3.80
CA GLY A 308 -5.75 11.61 3.09
C GLY A 308 -5.80 11.88 1.58
N ASN A 309 -6.78 11.26 0.93
CA ASN A 309 -6.89 11.20 -0.53
C ASN A 309 -6.99 12.59 -1.16
N ILE A 310 -6.31 12.79 -2.27
CA ILE A 310 -6.35 13.99 -3.08
C ILE A 310 -7.12 13.62 -4.34
N GLY A 311 -8.19 14.36 -4.62
CA GLY A 311 -8.89 14.23 -5.90
C GLY A 311 -8.17 15.01 -6.99
N THR A 312 -8.69 14.95 -8.22
CA THR A 312 -8.18 15.77 -9.32
C THR A 312 -8.25 17.24 -8.93
N TYR A 313 -7.15 17.97 -9.11
CA TYR A 313 -7.13 19.41 -8.83
C TYR A 313 -8.04 20.13 -9.84
N CYS A 314 -9.18 20.63 -9.35
CA CYS A 314 -10.15 21.30 -10.21
C CYS A 314 -9.77 22.76 -10.49
N GLY A 315 -9.07 23.44 -9.59
CA GLY A 315 -8.72 24.86 -9.72
C GLY A 315 -8.61 25.58 -8.38
N ARG A 316 -8.26 26.86 -8.42
CA ARG A 316 -8.23 27.76 -7.25
C ARG A 316 -9.43 28.70 -7.33
N ILE A 317 -10.10 28.92 -6.20
CA ILE A 317 -11.12 29.97 -6.10
C ILE A 317 -10.43 31.32 -6.36
N SER A 318 -10.88 31.99 -7.40
CA SER A 318 -10.28 33.20 -7.96
C SER A 318 -10.85 34.47 -7.32
N THR A 319 -12.16 34.51 -7.12
CA THR A 319 -12.87 35.59 -6.45
C THR A 319 -13.86 35.02 -5.45
N ILE A 320 -14.10 35.79 -4.39
CA ILE A 320 -15.11 35.50 -3.38
C ILE A 320 -16.03 36.72 -3.32
N ASP A 321 -17.30 36.52 -3.65
CA ASP A 321 -18.33 37.55 -3.61
C ASP A 321 -19.25 37.29 -2.42
N ASN A 322 -19.52 38.35 -1.65
CA ASN A 322 -20.42 38.28 -0.50
C ASN A 322 -21.73 38.99 -0.86
N GLU A 323 -22.84 38.27 -0.79
CA GLU A 323 -24.19 38.79 -1.04
C GLU A 323 -25.07 38.53 0.20
N GLY A 324 -25.24 39.55 1.04
CA GLY A 324 -25.96 39.44 2.30
C GLY A 324 -25.26 38.46 3.26
N THR A 325 -25.93 37.36 3.61
CA THR A 325 -25.38 36.27 4.43
C THR A 325 -24.75 35.14 3.61
N SER A 326 -24.79 35.23 2.27
CA SER A 326 -24.25 34.23 1.36
C SER A 326 -22.83 34.59 0.89
N CYS A 327 -22.03 33.56 0.63
CA CYS A 327 -20.65 33.69 0.14
C CYS A 327 -20.49 32.78 -1.09
N TRP A 328 -20.10 33.38 -2.21
CA TRP A 328 -19.93 32.71 -3.50
C TRP A 328 -18.45 32.68 -3.89
N GLY A 329 -17.93 31.50 -4.21
CA GLY A 329 -16.55 31.32 -4.67
C GLY A 329 -16.51 30.96 -6.15
N HIS A 330 -15.81 31.75 -6.96
CA HIS A 330 -15.69 31.50 -8.40
C HIS A 330 -14.44 30.70 -8.73
N ILE A 331 -14.62 29.59 -9.43
CA ILE A 331 -13.55 28.69 -9.85
C ILE A 331 -13.64 28.44 -11.35
N ARG A 332 -12.49 28.54 -12.03
CA ARG A 332 -12.36 28.03 -13.40
C ARG A 332 -11.82 26.61 -13.32
N THR A 333 -12.60 25.66 -13.83
CA THR A 333 -12.23 24.25 -13.82
C THR A 333 -11.69 23.81 -15.18
N LYS A 334 -10.77 22.84 -15.17
CA LYS A 334 -10.30 22.18 -16.41
C LYS A 334 -11.33 21.24 -17.01
N HIS A 335 -12.15 20.62 -16.16
CA HIS A 335 -13.23 19.72 -16.54
C HIS A 335 -14.56 20.34 -16.13
N GLN A 336 -15.59 20.18 -16.96
CA GLN A 336 -16.93 20.63 -16.64
C GLN A 336 -17.49 19.76 -15.50
N PRO A 337 -17.87 20.35 -14.35
CA PRO A 337 -18.54 19.62 -13.29
C PRO A 337 -19.82 18.96 -13.78
N VAL A 338 -20.08 17.72 -13.38
CA VAL A 338 -21.33 17.02 -13.66
C VAL A 338 -22.06 16.67 -12.37
N LYS A 339 -23.40 16.58 -12.45
CA LYS A 339 -24.24 16.18 -11.32
C LYS A 339 -23.77 14.84 -10.75
N GLY A 340 -23.58 14.80 -9.43
CA GLY A 340 -23.02 13.65 -8.71
C GLY A 340 -21.53 13.75 -8.40
N ASP A 341 -20.80 14.67 -9.04
CA ASP A 341 -19.39 14.92 -8.72
C ASP A 341 -19.22 15.33 -7.26
N ARG A 342 -18.18 14.78 -6.62
CA ARG A 342 -17.84 15.12 -5.24
C ARG A 342 -16.69 16.11 -5.20
N PHE A 343 -16.99 17.34 -4.81
CA PHE A 343 -16.01 18.39 -4.62
C PHE A 343 -15.48 18.39 -3.18
N ARG A 344 -14.26 18.89 -3.03
CA ARG A 344 -13.66 19.16 -1.72
C ARG A 344 -12.95 20.50 -1.76
N LEU A 345 -13.46 21.46 -1.00
CA LEU A 345 -12.78 22.72 -0.75
C LEU A 345 -11.62 22.47 0.20
N HIS A 346 -10.49 23.10 -0.08
CA HIS A 346 -9.29 23.00 0.74
C HIS A 346 -8.75 24.38 1.03
N ASP A 347 -8.71 24.75 2.31
CA ASP A 347 -7.97 25.92 2.76
C ASP A 347 -6.51 25.51 3.04
N GLU A 348 -5.58 25.95 2.18
CA GLU A 348 -4.17 25.63 2.31
C GLU A 348 -3.52 26.19 3.59
N LYS A 349 -4.06 27.28 4.15
CA LYS A 349 -3.52 27.89 5.37
C LYS A 349 -3.93 27.09 6.60
N SER A 350 -5.20 26.73 6.74
CA SER A 350 -5.70 26.00 7.92
C SER A 350 -5.60 24.47 7.77
N GLY A 351 -5.53 23.97 6.53
CA GLY A 351 -5.68 22.56 6.19
C GLY A 351 -7.12 22.05 6.41
N GLU A 352 -8.10 22.95 6.54
CA GLU A 352 -9.52 22.60 6.65
C GLU A 352 -10.08 22.12 5.31
N ARG A 353 -11.01 21.17 5.40
CA ARG A 353 -11.58 20.50 4.23
C ARG A 353 -13.07 20.32 4.39
N VAL A 354 -13.82 20.79 3.41
CA VAL A 354 -15.27 20.62 3.34
C VAL A 354 -15.60 19.91 2.03
N GLY A 355 -16.24 18.75 2.13
CA GLY A 355 -16.66 17.97 0.98
C GLY A 355 -18.16 18.10 0.74
N PHE A 356 -18.56 18.22 -0.51
CA PHE A 356 -19.95 18.25 -0.92
C PHE A 356 -20.14 17.53 -2.26
N THR A 357 -21.37 17.12 -2.55
CA THR A 357 -21.74 16.54 -3.85
C THR A 357 -22.49 17.60 -4.65
N LEU A 358 -22.13 17.77 -5.92
CA LEU A 358 -22.85 18.64 -6.84
C LEU A 358 -24.23 18.03 -7.09
N LYS A 359 -25.28 18.74 -6.67
CA LYS A 359 -26.65 18.23 -6.70
C LYS A 359 -27.41 18.63 -7.96
N ASP A 360 -27.11 19.78 -8.56
CA ASP A 360 -27.67 20.27 -9.81
C ASP A 360 -26.69 21.24 -10.50
#